data_AF-A0A7M7P687-F1
#
_entry.id   AF-A0A7M7P687-F1
#
_cell.length_a   1.000
_cell.length_b   1.000
_cell.length_c   1.000
_cell.angle_alpha   90.00
_cell.angle_beta   90.00
_cell.angle_gamma   90.00
#
_symmetry.space_group_name_H-M   'P 1'
#
loop_
_entity.id
_entity.type
_entity.pdbx_description
1 polymer ?
#
loop_
_entity_poly.entity_id
_entity_poly.type
_entity_poly.pdbx_seq_one_letter_code
_entity_poly.pdbx_strand_id
1 'polypeptide(L)'
;MVLSEAVHITVLTSVYTNIDTSGGAQYICHLSVPDATLSFGRSAPITTDRSPPADERHSEQLPLVRRVIFRTGDGWDRDGFGPFYCEATKPDRDVTRVTTFFQRNDAKFISSDGLFTKTVNVNDTGVMISMTSRFGSDASDNVITWMKDGSEVLTSFDGQTQISFPNPIQTSDQGIYEIYYDNERNQSRGGLYRLIVRECPAGKWGPPECYGICDKCYNGGVCDGKSGLCICPNNFNGTNCLEKLMVEIGWD
;
A
#
# COMPACT_ATOMS: atom_id res chain seq x y z
N MET A 1 7.21 19.30 21.86
CA MET A 1 7.75 18.48 20.76
C MET A 1 7.41 19.22 19.48
N VAL A 2 8.41 19.65 18.70
CA VAL A 2 8.14 20.33 17.43
C VAL A 2 7.66 19.26 16.45
N LEU A 3 6.42 19.37 15.96
CA LEU A 3 5.93 18.51 14.88
C LEU A 3 6.83 18.77 13.67
N SER A 4 7.67 17.79 13.33
CA SER A 4 8.43 17.80 12.10
C SER A 4 7.44 17.46 10.98
N GLU A 5 7.13 18.43 10.11
CA GLU A 5 6.15 18.22 9.03
C GLU A 5 6.77 17.30 7.96
N ALA A 6 6.02 16.28 7.56
CA ALA A 6 6.49 15.23 6.66
C ALA A 6 6.65 15.75 5.21
N VAL A 7 7.47 15.07 4.41
CA VAL A 7 7.58 15.37 2.98
C VAL A 7 6.39 14.77 2.23
N HIS A 8 5.64 15.57 1.47
CA HIS A 8 4.51 15.04 0.71
C HIS A 8 4.99 14.33 -0.57
N ILE A 9 4.51 13.10 -0.74
CA ILE A 9 4.69 12.32 -1.98
C ILE A 9 3.35 11.72 -2.42
N THR A 10 3.20 11.57 -3.74
CA THR A 10 2.07 10.86 -4.34
C THR A 10 2.60 9.70 -5.18
N VAL A 11 2.06 8.49 -4.97
CA VAL A 11 2.40 7.31 -5.77
C VAL A 11 1.22 6.90 -6.62
N LEU A 12 1.47 6.66 -7.92
CA LEU A 12 0.47 6.24 -8.89
C LEU A 12 0.98 4.99 -9.61
N THR A 13 0.15 3.95 -9.72
CA THR A 13 0.40 2.80 -10.60
C THR A 13 -0.26 3.02 -11.95
N SER A 14 0.46 2.75 -13.03
CA SER A 14 -0.05 2.93 -14.39
C SER A 14 -0.84 1.71 -14.87
N VAL A 15 -2.04 1.96 -15.42
CA VAL A 15 -2.92 1.03 -16.15
C VAL A 15 -3.59 -0.07 -15.31
N TYR A 16 -2.85 -0.92 -14.59
CA TYR A 16 -3.41 -1.92 -13.65
C TYR A 16 -2.36 -2.25 -12.56
N THR A 17 -2.80 -2.68 -11.37
CA THR A 17 -1.90 -3.30 -10.37
C THR A 17 -1.53 -4.73 -10.75
N ASN A 18 -1.96 -5.21 -11.92
CA ASN A 18 -1.59 -6.53 -12.39
C ASN A 18 -0.30 -6.48 -13.18
N ILE A 19 0.62 -7.38 -12.87
CA ILE A 19 1.82 -7.64 -13.66
C ILE A 19 1.54 -8.80 -14.63
N ASP A 20 1.95 -8.62 -15.89
CA ASP A 20 1.76 -9.59 -16.95
C ASP A 20 2.87 -9.53 -18.00
N THR A 21 2.86 -10.52 -18.89
CA THR A 21 3.83 -10.71 -19.97
C THR A 21 3.69 -9.72 -21.13
N SER A 22 2.71 -8.81 -21.11
CA SER A 22 2.30 -8.00 -22.26
C SER A 22 2.35 -6.48 -22.03
N GLY A 23 2.42 -6.03 -20.77
CA GLY A 23 2.42 -4.62 -20.39
C GLY A 23 3.55 -4.29 -19.42
N GLY A 24 4.29 -3.21 -19.70
CA GLY A 24 5.30 -2.67 -18.79
C GLY A 24 4.66 -2.02 -17.57
N ALA A 25 4.34 -2.84 -16.56
CA ALA A 25 3.83 -2.35 -15.28
C ALA A 25 4.81 -1.31 -14.71
N GLN A 26 4.26 -0.23 -14.16
CA GLN A 26 5.09 0.83 -13.59
C GLN A 26 4.38 1.53 -12.46
N TYR A 27 5.17 2.10 -11.55
CA TYR A 27 4.69 3.04 -10.56
C TYR A 27 5.51 4.32 -10.61
N ILE A 28 4.80 5.43 -10.45
CA ILE A 28 5.28 6.79 -10.55
C ILE A 28 5.23 7.38 -9.15
N CYS A 29 6.30 8.05 -8.75
CA CYS A 29 6.38 8.79 -7.51
C CYS A 29 6.59 10.27 -7.79
N HIS A 30 5.65 11.09 -7.34
CA HIS A 30 5.71 12.54 -7.43
C HIS A 30 6.16 13.11 -6.08
N LEU A 31 7.23 13.89 -6.08
CA LEU A 31 7.76 14.58 -4.92
C LEU A 31 7.26 16.03 -4.86
N SER A 32 6.80 16.50 -3.69
CA SER A 32 6.30 17.88 -3.57
C SER A 32 7.39 18.94 -3.44
N VAL A 33 8.59 18.57 -3.01
CA VAL A 33 9.71 19.49 -2.73
C VAL A 33 11.04 19.01 -3.34
N PRO A 34 11.84 19.89 -3.96
CA PRO A 34 13.05 19.48 -4.69
C PRO A 34 14.23 19.05 -3.81
N ASP A 35 14.21 19.37 -2.52
CA ASP A 35 15.33 19.16 -1.59
C ASP A 35 15.18 17.88 -0.74
N ALA A 36 14.20 17.04 -1.05
CA ALA A 36 14.04 15.72 -0.47
C ALA A 36 14.62 14.63 -1.40
N THR A 37 15.06 13.53 -0.81
CA THR A 37 15.61 12.37 -1.52
C THR A 37 14.56 11.26 -1.59
N LEU A 38 14.44 10.62 -2.76
CA LEU A 38 13.58 9.45 -2.96
C LEU A 38 14.38 8.15 -2.87
N SER A 39 13.79 7.14 -2.24
CA SER A 39 14.25 5.75 -2.25
C SER A 39 13.11 4.81 -2.67
N PHE A 40 13.49 3.69 -3.27
CA PHE A 40 12.57 2.70 -3.82
C PHE A 40 12.98 1.29 -3.37
N GLY A 41 12.00 0.45 -3.07
CA GLY A 41 12.27 -0.90 -2.60
C GLY A 41 11.00 -1.70 -2.38
N ARG A 42 11.12 -2.81 -1.65
CA ARG A 42 9.99 -3.65 -1.22
C ARG A 42 9.59 -3.33 0.21
N SER A 43 8.28 -3.26 0.47
CA SER A 43 7.78 -2.94 1.82
C SER A 43 7.75 -4.15 2.76
N ALA A 44 7.77 -5.36 2.22
CA ALA A 44 7.91 -6.61 2.97
C ALA A 44 8.61 -7.67 2.10
N PRO A 45 9.30 -8.65 2.72
CA PRO A 45 9.80 -9.83 2.02
C PRO A 45 8.66 -10.60 1.36
N ILE A 46 8.93 -11.13 0.18
CA ILE A 46 8.03 -12.03 -0.55
C ILE A 46 8.84 -13.23 -1.07
N THR A 47 8.35 -13.89 -2.11
CA THR A 47 8.97 -15.04 -2.78
C THR A 47 10.32 -14.76 -3.45
N THR A 48 10.70 -13.50 -3.58
CA THR A 48 11.94 -13.05 -4.22
C THR A 48 12.57 -11.90 -3.45
N ASP A 49 13.90 -11.92 -3.35
CA ASP A 49 14.70 -10.83 -2.80
C ASP A 49 15.12 -9.80 -3.87
N ARG A 50 14.64 -9.98 -5.12
CA ARG A 50 14.96 -9.06 -6.22
C ARG A 50 14.42 -7.66 -5.91
N SER A 51 15.34 -6.71 -5.75
CA SER A 51 15.03 -5.28 -5.63
C SER A 51 14.35 -4.76 -6.89
N PRO A 52 13.46 -3.75 -6.79
CA PRO A 52 12.83 -3.16 -7.97
C PRO A 52 13.88 -2.63 -8.98
N PRO A 53 13.50 -2.47 -10.26
CA PRO A 53 14.34 -1.77 -11.24
C PRO A 53 14.74 -0.39 -10.71
N ALA A 54 15.90 0.10 -11.18
CA ALA A 54 16.31 1.47 -10.88
C ALA A 54 15.25 2.46 -11.38
N ASP A 55 15.05 3.54 -10.62
CA ASP A 55 14.11 4.57 -10.98
C ASP A 55 14.69 5.51 -12.06
N GLU A 56 13.83 5.98 -12.94
CA GLU A 56 14.16 6.90 -14.03
C GLU A 56 13.30 8.16 -13.95
N ARG A 57 13.76 9.24 -14.59
CA ARG A 57 12.96 10.47 -14.71
C ARG A 57 11.73 10.19 -15.55
N HIS A 58 10.57 10.67 -15.11
CA HIS A 58 9.34 10.51 -15.89
C HIS A 58 9.36 11.34 -17.17
N SER A 59 9.78 12.62 -17.07
CA SER A 59 10.00 13.50 -18.21
C SER A 59 10.97 14.63 -17.83
N GLU A 60 11.67 15.22 -18.81
CA GLU A 60 12.59 16.35 -18.58
C GLU A 60 11.87 17.60 -18.04
N GLN A 61 10.57 17.76 -18.34
CA GLN A 61 9.74 18.87 -17.85
C GLN A 61 9.24 18.66 -16.41
N LEU A 62 9.35 17.45 -15.85
CA LEU A 62 8.83 17.08 -14.54
C LEU A 62 9.96 16.47 -13.68
N PRO A 63 10.93 17.30 -13.22
CA PRO A 63 12.13 16.82 -12.55
C PRO A 63 11.85 16.14 -11.20
N LEU A 64 10.70 16.45 -10.58
CA LEU A 64 10.26 15.87 -9.29
C LEU A 64 9.46 14.56 -9.45
N VAL A 65 9.31 14.08 -10.67
CA VAL A 65 8.55 12.88 -10.97
C VAL A 65 9.50 11.77 -11.42
N ARG A 66 9.57 10.74 -10.59
CA ARG A 66 10.38 9.53 -10.83
C ARG A 66 9.44 8.37 -11.11
N ARG A 67 9.89 7.39 -11.87
CA ARG A 67 9.12 6.17 -12.16
C ARG A 67 10.00 4.94 -12.13
N VAL A 68 9.40 3.81 -11.80
CA VAL A 68 10.02 2.49 -11.86
C VAL A 68 9.22 1.66 -12.84
N ILE A 69 9.90 1.09 -13.85
CA ILE A 69 9.27 0.32 -14.93
C ILE A 69 9.73 -1.14 -14.87
N PHE A 70 8.77 -2.05 -14.72
CA PHE A 70 8.96 -3.48 -14.83
C PHE A 70 8.83 -3.87 -16.31
N ARG A 71 9.97 -3.90 -17.02
CA ARG A 71 10.00 -4.22 -18.44
C ARG A 71 9.74 -5.70 -18.69
N THR A 72 8.99 -6.00 -19.74
CA THR A 72 8.71 -7.36 -20.20
C THR A 72 10.00 -8.09 -20.58
N GLY A 73 10.07 -9.40 -20.32
CA GLY A 73 11.15 -10.27 -20.79
C GLY A 73 12.28 -10.55 -19.78
N ASP A 74 12.34 -9.79 -18.68
CA ASP A 74 13.40 -9.94 -17.66
C ASP A 74 12.96 -10.74 -16.42
N GLY A 75 11.92 -11.57 -16.53
CA GLY A 75 11.38 -12.37 -15.42
C GLY A 75 10.48 -11.60 -14.43
N TRP A 76 10.18 -10.34 -14.73
CA TRP A 76 9.30 -9.48 -13.92
C TRP A 76 7.85 -9.94 -13.86
N ASP A 77 7.41 -10.79 -14.78
CA ASP A 77 6.06 -11.38 -14.75
C ASP A 77 5.82 -12.22 -13.48
N ARG A 78 6.89 -12.81 -12.94
CA ARG A 78 6.87 -13.50 -11.64
C ARG A 78 7.41 -12.60 -10.54
N ASP A 79 8.62 -12.08 -10.72
CA ASP A 79 9.33 -11.37 -9.65
C ASP A 79 8.73 -10.00 -9.36
N GLY A 80 7.92 -9.44 -10.25
CA GLY A 80 7.27 -8.16 -10.06
C GLY A 80 6.00 -8.24 -9.21
N PHE A 81 5.56 -9.44 -8.81
CA PHE A 81 4.63 -9.59 -7.70
C PHE A 81 5.21 -8.94 -6.44
N GLY A 82 4.37 -8.36 -5.59
CA GLY A 82 4.74 -7.93 -4.26
C GLY A 82 4.43 -6.47 -3.91
N PRO A 83 4.68 -6.10 -2.65
CA PRO A 83 4.58 -4.73 -2.17
C PRO A 83 5.85 -3.93 -2.49
N PHE A 84 5.69 -2.76 -3.09
CA PHE A 84 6.76 -1.82 -3.39
C PHE A 84 6.51 -0.48 -2.70
N TYR A 85 7.57 0.27 -2.41
CA TYR A 85 7.44 1.62 -1.88
C TYR A 85 8.11 2.67 -2.75
N CYS A 86 7.60 3.90 -2.61
CA CYS A 86 8.37 5.12 -2.73
C CYS A 86 8.47 5.76 -1.35
N GLU A 87 9.67 6.19 -0.96
CA GLU A 87 9.93 6.83 0.31
C GLU A 87 10.68 8.14 0.10
N ALA A 88 10.21 9.20 0.75
CA ALA A 88 10.85 10.51 0.76
C ALA A 88 11.49 10.78 2.12
N THR A 89 12.73 11.25 2.06
CA THR A 89 13.52 11.63 3.23
C THR A 89 14.05 13.05 3.07
N LYS A 90 14.03 13.82 4.15
CA LYS A 90 14.60 15.16 4.22
C LYS A 90 15.11 15.41 5.64
N PRO A 91 16.26 16.07 5.84
CA PRO A 91 16.74 16.43 7.17
C PRO A 91 15.66 17.16 7.99
N ASP A 92 15.58 16.83 9.28
CA ASP A 92 14.65 17.41 10.24
C ASP A 92 13.15 17.24 9.93
N ARG A 93 12.81 16.35 8.97
CA ARG A 93 11.43 16.01 8.61
C ARG A 93 11.14 14.52 8.82
N ASP A 94 9.87 14.20 9.05
CA ASP A 94 9.39 12.83 9.14
C ASP A 94 9.53 12.14 7.78
N VAL A 95 9.97 10.88 7.81
CA VAL A 95 10.05 10.04 6.62
C VAL A 95 8.64 9.70 6.14
N THR A 96 8.37 9.93 4.86
CA THR A 96 7.09 9.57 4.25
C THR A 96 7.29 8.38 3.34
N ARG A 97 6.58 7.28 3.60
CA ARG A 97 6.58 6.09 2.75
C ARG A 97 5.18 5.78 2.26
N VAL A 98 5.03 5.61 0.95
CA VAL A 98 3.78 5.15 0.31
C VAL A 98 4.05 3.80 -0.33
N THR A 99 3.26 2.80 0.07
CA THR A 99 3.32 1.43 -0.45
C THR A 99 2.28 1.24 -1.55
N THR A 100 2.69 0.60 -2.65
CA THR A 100 1.83 0.10 -3.71
C THR A 100 2.01 -1.42 -3.87
N PHE A 101 1.09 -2.07 -4.58
CA PHE A 101 1.09 -3.51 -4.79
C PHE A 101 1.04 -3.84 -6.27
N PHE A 102 1.81 -4.85 -6.66
CA PHE A 102 1.60 -5.56 -7.92
C PHE A 102 1.20 -7.00 -7.63
N GLN A 103 0.12 -7.45 -8.24
CA GLN A 103 -0.35 -8.82 -8.21
C GLN A 103 -0.21 -9.45 -9.60
N ARG A 104 -0.20 -10.77 -9.72
CA ARG A 104 -0.22 -11.41 -11.05
C ARG A 104 -1.62 -11.39 -11.65
N ASN A 105 -1.72 -11.28 -12.97
CA ASN A 105 -3.00 -11.44 -13.69
C ASN A 105 -3.70 -12.79 -13.37
N ASP A 106 -2.90 -13.84 -13.19
CA ASP A 106 -3.33 -15.20 -12.85
C ASP A 106 -3.22 -15.52 -11.35
N ALA A 107 -3.28 -14.50 -10.49
CA ALA A 107 -3.33 -14.67 -9.04
C ALA A 107 -4.50 -15.57 -8.60
N LYS A 108 -4.22 -16.50 -7.68
CA LYS A 108 -5.17 -17.44 -7.07
C LYS A 108 -6.15 -16.73 -6.14
N PHE A 109 -5.74 -15.61 -5.55
CA PHE A 109 -6.54 -14.82 -4.61
C PHE A 109 -6.49 -13.34 -4.96
N ILE A 110 -7.62 -12.65 -4.84
CA ILE A 110 -7.73 -11.19 -4.98
C ILE A 110 -8.52 -10.61 -3.81
N SER A 111 -8.40 -9.31 -3.56
CA SER A 111 -9.24 -8.66 -2.55
C SER A 111 -10.72 -8.77 -2.90
N SER A 112 -11.54 -9.16 -1.91
CA SER A 112 -13.00 -9.30 -2.08
C SER A 112 -13.72 -7.96 -2.28
N ASP A 113 -13.17 -6.86 -1.79
CA ASP A 113 -13.74 -5.51 -1.92
C ASP A 113 -13.06 -4.67 -3.02
N GLY A 114 -12.11 -5.27 -3.76
CA GLY A 114 -11.34 -4.59 -4.80
C GLY A 114 -10.27 -3.63 -4.26
N LEU A 115 -10.10 -3.52 -2.94
CA LEU A 115 -9.10 -2.66 -2.30
C LEU A 115 -7.97 -3.51 -1.73
N PHE A 116 -6.71 -3.11 -1.97
CA PHE A 116 -5.54 -3.77 -1.39
C PHE A 116 -5.19 -3.26 0.01
N THR A 117 -5.92 -2.28 0.53
CA THR A 117 -5.60 -1.64 1.79
C THR A 117 -6.86 -1.38 2.60
N LYS A 118 -6.78 -1.59 3.91
CA LYS A 118 -7.80 -1.17 4.87
C LYS A 118 -7.16 -0.34 5.96
N THR A 119 -7.72 0.84 6.21
CA THR A 119 -7.31 1.70 7.31
C THR A 119 -8.31 1.59 8.44
N VAL A 120 -7.83 1.26 9.63
CA VAL A 120 -8.58 1.17 10.87
C VAL A 120 -7.88 1.99 11.96
N ASN A 121 -8.53 2.14 13.11
CA ASN A 121 -8.00 2.83 14.27
C ASN A 121 -7.69 1.82 15.36
N VAL A 122 -6.70 2.11 16.21
CA VAL A 122 -6.46 1.31 17.41
C VAL A 122 -7.75 1.14 18.21
N ASN A 123 -7.98 -0.07 18.71
CA ASN A 123 -9.17 -0.53 19.43
C ASN A 123 -10.45 -0.67 18.59
N ASP A 124 -10.42 -0.48 17.26
CA ASP A 124 -11.54 -0.88 16.41
C ASP A 124 -11.79 -2.39 16.56
N THR A 125 -13.07 -2.78 16.63
CA THR A 125 -13.51 -4.17 16.80
C THR A 125 -14.19 -4.69 15.53
N GLY A 126 -14.28 -6.02 15.38
CA GLY A 126 -14.90 -6.63 14.20
C GLY A 126 -14.15 -6.35 12.90
N VAL A 127 -12.85 -6.03 12.99
CA VAL A 127 -12.00 -5.84 11.82
C VAL A 127 -11.84 -7.19 11.14
N MET A 128 -12.07 -7.20 9.83
CA MET A 128 -11.82 -8.37 8.98
C MET A 128 -11.11 -7.98 7.70
N ILE A 129 -10.24 -8.88 7.24
CA ILE A 129 -9.63 -8.90 5.91
C ILE A 129 -10.22 -10.08 5.16
N SER A 130 -10.62 -9.89 3.90
CA SER A 130 -11.27 -10.93 3.10
C SER A 130 -10.74 -10.96 1.68
N MET A 131 -10.45 -12.18 1.21
CA MET A 131 -9.96 -12.45 -0.14
C MET A 131 -10.90 -13.41 -0.86
N THR A 132 -11.04 -13.21 -2.16
CA THR A 132 -11.78 -14.08 -3.06
C THR A 132 -10.82 -15.05 -3.74
N SER A 133 -11.10 -16.35 -3.62
CA SER A 133 -10.41 -17.39 -4.38
C SER A 133 -10.88 -17.38 -5.83
N ARG A 134 -9.94 -17.29 -6.77
CA ARG A 134 -10.19 -17.28 -8.22
C ARG A 134 -9.90 -18.63 -8.87
N PHE A 135 -8.85 -19.30 -8.40
CA PHE A 135 -8.36 -20.55 -8.94
C PHE A 135 -7.95 -21.46 -7.79
N GLY A 136 -8.26 -22.75 -7.90
CA GLY A 136 -7.82 -23.76 -6.94
C GLY A 136 -6.31 -24.00 -6.98
N SER A 137 -5.79 -24.79 -6.06
CA SER A 137 -4.39 -25.20 -6.05
C SER A 137 -4.06 -26.07 -7.27
N ASP A 138 -2.83 -25.95 -7.77
CA ASP A 138 -2.26 -26.79 -8.81
C ASP A 138 -1.76 -28.13 -8.23
N ALA A 139 -1.32 -28.16 -6.97
CA ALA A 139 -0.94 -29.39 -6.25
C ALA A 139 -2.07 -29.94 -5.36
N SER A 140 -2.07 -31.25 -5.13
CA SER A 140 -2.95 -31.93 -4.17
C SER A 140 -2.55 -31.61 -2.73
N ASP A 141 -3.51 -31.71 -1.80
CA ASP A 141 -3.31 -31.55 -0.35
C ASP A 141 -2.74 -30.19 0.09
N ASN A 142 -2.97 -29.13 -0.70
CA ASN A 142 -2.61 -27.76 -0.33
C ASN A 142 -3.56 -27.16 0.70
N VAL A 143 -3.01 -26.35 1.59
CA VAL A 143 -3.75 -25.57 2.59
C VAL A 143 -3.59 -24.09 2.31
N ILE A 144 -4.71 -23.35 2.36
CA ILE A 144 -4.67 -21.89 2.30
C ILE A 144 -3.94 -21.39 3.54
N THR A 145 -2.87 -20.63 3.34
CA THR A 145 -1.99 -20.12 4.40
C THR A 145 -1.91 -18.60 4.31
N TRP A 146 -1.86 -17.98 5.48
CA TRP A 146 -1.60 -16.55 5.62
C TRP A 146 -0.22 -16.30 6.20
N MET A 147 0.48 -15.30 5.66
CA MET A 147 1.74 -14.82 6.19
C MET A 147 1.70 -13.30 6.36
N LYS A 148 2.16 -12.82 7.51
CA LYS A 148 2.29 -11.40 7.80
C LYS A 148 3.75 -10.97 7.68
N ASP A 149 3.95 -9.83 7.02
CA ASP A 149 5.23 -9.14 6.82
C ASP A 149 6.36 -10.07 6.33
N GLY A 150 5.99 -11.07 5.51
CA GLY A 150 6.92 -12.00 4.88
C GLY A 150 7.61 -13.01 5.82
N SER A 151 7.26 -13.04 7.11
CA SER A 151 7.98 -13.84 8.12
C SER A 151 7.10 -14.57 9.13
N GLU A 152 5.91 -14.05 9.45
CA GLU A 152 5.03 -14.63 10.45
C GLU A 152 3.92 -15.45 9.79
N VAL A 153 3.97 -16.78 9.88
CA VAL A 153 2.89 -17.66 9.38
C VAL A 153 1.75 -17.71 10.39
N LEU A 154 0.54 -17.38 9.94
CA LEU A 154 -0.65 -17.26 10.79
C LEU A 154 -1.50 -18.53 10.76
N THR A 155 -1.02 -19.60 11.40
CA THR A 155 -1.64 -20.94 11.37
C THR A 155 -3.07 -21.00 11.92
N SER A 156 -3.48 -20.02 12.74
CA SER A 156 -4.86 -19.93 13.24
C SER A 156 -5.90 -19.65 12.13
N PHE A 157 -5.45 -19.26 10.93
CA PHE A 157 -6.30 -18.97 9.78
C PHE A 157 -6.12 -19.97 8.63
N ASP A 158 -5.49 -21.12 8.89
CA ASP A 158 -5.30 -22.15 7.88
C ASP A 158 -6.64 -22.60 7.26
N GLY A 159 -6.66 -22.73 5.94
CA GLY A 159 -7.85 -23.08 5.16
C GLY A 159 -8.86 -21.95 4.97
N GLN A 160 -8.63 -20.76 5.55
CA GLN A 160 -9.57 -19.64 5.50
C GLN A 160 -9.14 -18.57 4.49
N THR A 161 -10.08 -18.04 3.71
CA THR A 161 -9.83 -16.88 2.84
C THR A 161 -10.04 -15.55 3.55
N GLN A 162 -10.27 -15.57 4.86
CA GLN A 162 -10.58 -14.39 5.66
C GLN A 162 -9.83 -14.44 6.99
N ILE A 163 -9.36 -13.29 7.43
CA ILE A 163 -8.82 -13.07 8.78
C ILE A 163 -9.83 -12.22 9.53
N SER A 164 -10.43 -12.79 10.57
CA SER A 164 -11.24 -12.03 11.53
C SER A 164 -10.42 -11.78 12.77
N PHE A 165 -10.22 -10.51 13.13
CA PHE A 165 -9.46 -10.13 14.31
C PHE A 165 -10.38 -10.25 15.54
N PRO A 166 -10.14 -11.21 16.44
CA PRO A 166 -11.07 -11.50 17.53
C PRO A 166 -11.00 -10.46 18.65
N ASN A 167 -9.87 -9.77 18.78
CA ASN A 167 -9.62 -8.74 19.78
C ASN A 167 -9.64 -7.35 19.12
N PRO A 168 -9.86 -6.27 19.90
CA PRO A 168 -9.71 -4.91 19.40
C PRO A 168 -8.33 -4.70 18.75
N ILE A 169 -8.31 -4.18 17.53
CA ILE A 169 -7.09 -4.11 16.70
C ILE A 169 -6.02 -3.24 17.37
N GLN A 170 -4.78 -3.69 17.36
CA GLN A 170 -3.63 -2.97 17.90
C GLN A 170 -2.67 -2.54 16.80
N THR A 171 -1.77 -1.60 17.10
CA THR A 171 -0.76 -1.14 16.14
C THR A 171 0.20 -2.26 15.73
N SER A 172 0.34 -3.30 16.55
CA SER A 172 1.08 -4.53 16.21
C SER A 172 0.41 -5.36 15.11
N ASP A 173 -0.91 -5.21 14.89
CA ASP A 173 -1.65 -5.96 13.87
C ASP A 173 -1.52 -5.31 12.48
N GLN A 174 -1.00 -4.08 12.39
CA GLN A 174 -0.67 -3.49 11.09
C GLN A 174 0.35 -4.35 10.35
N GLY A 175 0.30 -4.34 9.02
CA GLY A 175 1.26 -5.07 8.21
C GLY A 175 0.74 -5.41 6.83
N ILE A 176 1.53 -6.17 6.11
CA ILE A 176 1.19 -6.75 4.81
C ILE A 176 0.90 -8.23 5.01
N TYR A 177 -0.31 -8.63 4.65
CA TYR A 177 -0.83 -9.98 4.73
C TYR A 177 -0.80 -10.62 3.33
N GLU A 178 -0.04 -11.70 3.19
CA GLU A 178 0.06 -12.54 2.01
C GLU A 178 -0.80 -13.78 2.21
N ILE A 179 -1.68 -14.10 1.25
CA ILE A 179 -2.44 -15.35 1.20
C ILE A 179 -1.95 -16.21 0.04
N TYR A 180 -1.70 -17.50 0.29
CA TYR A 180 -1.21 -18.43 -0.73
C TYR A 180 -1.60 -19.88 -0.39
N TYR A 181 -1.46 -20.78 -1.35
CA TYR A 181 -1.45 -22.22 -1.08
C TYR A 181 -0.04 -22.63 -0.65
N ASP A 182 0.09 -23.31 0.48
CA ASP A 182 1.36 -23.59 1.17
C ASP A 182 2.48 -24.14 0.27
N ASN A 183 2.19 -25.08 -0.64
CA ASN A 183 3.19 -25.64 -1.56
C ASN A 183 3.40 -24.82 -2.84
N GLU A 184 2.77 -23.65 -2.95
CA GLU A 184 2.73 -22.82 -4.17
C GLU A 184 3.15 -21.38 -3.93
N ARG A 185 3.62 -21.03 -2.72
CA ARG A 185 4.08 -19.66 -2.41
C ARG A 185 5.06 -19.17 -3.47
N ASN A 186 6.07 -19.98 -3.81
CA ASN A 186 7.11 -19.68 -4.79
C ASN A 186 6.60 -19.31 -6.20
N GLN A 187 5.36 -19.66 -6.55
CA GLN A 187 4.76 -19.27 -7.82
C GLN A 187 4.43 -17.77 -7.88
N SER A 188 4.41 -17.07 -6.74
CA SER A 188 4.07 -15.64 -6.63
C SER A 188 2.66 -15.31 -7.13
N ARG A 189 1.74 -16.29 -7.06
CA ARG A 189 0.33 -16.18 -7.46
C ARG A 189 -0.60 -16.00 -6.25
N GLY A 190 -0.04 -15.69 -5.09
CA GLY A 190 -0.81 -15.36 -3.90
C GLY A 190 -1.57 -14.03 -4.03
N GLY A 191 -2.33 -13.71 -3.00
CA GLY A 191 -2.95 -12.39 -2.84
C GLY A 191 -2.21 -11.58 -1.78
N LEU A 192 -2.30 -10.24 -1.87
CA LEU A 192 -1.70 -9.31 -0.91
C LEU A 192 -2.78 -8.37 -0.36
N TYR A 193 -2.67 -8.04 0.91
CA TYR A 193 -3.55 -7.09 1.58
C TYR A 193 -2.77 -6.30 2.63
N ARG A 194 -2.97 -4.98 2.72
CA ARG A 194 -2.34 -4.12 3.72
C ARG A 194 -3.35 -3.71 4.78
N LEU A 195 -3.06 -4.01 6.04
CA LEU A 195 -3.76 -3.41 7.17
C LEU A 195 -2.95 -2.23 7.69
N ILE A 196 -3.60 -1.06 7.75
CA ILE A 196 -3.04 0.17 8.31
C ILE A 196 -3.82 0.46 9.59
N VAL A 197 -3.11 0.57 10.72
CA VAL A 197 -3.71 0.88 12.02
C VAL A 197 -3.25 2.26 12.45
N ARG A 198 -4.18 3.21 12.58
CA ARG A 198 -3.91 4.54 13.14
C ARG A 198 -3.66 4.40 14.65
N GLU A 199 -2.60 5.05 15.14
CA GLU A 199 -2.19 5.00 16.56
C GLU A 199 -3.17 5.68 17.52
N CYS A 200 -4.15 6.42 16.97
CA CYS A 200 -5.21 7.04 17.74
C CYS A 200 -6.58 6.46 17.39
N PRO A 201 -7.52 6.43 18.36
CA PRO A 201 -8.92 6.07 18.10
C PRO A 201 -9.56 6.93 17.01
N ALA A 202 -10.70 6.47 16.49
CA ALA A 202 -11.47 7.20 15.48
C ALA A 202 -11.75 8.65 15.92
N GLY A 203 -11.49 9.60 15.02
CA GLY A 203 -11.69 11.04 15.28
C GLY A 203 -10.64 11.70 16.17
N LYS A 204 -9.54 11.00 16.51
CA LYS A 204 -8.43 11.55 17.30
C LYS A 204 -7.11 11.56 16.52
N TRP A 205 -6.19 12.42 16.97
CA TRP A 205 -4.81 12.54 16.46
C TRP A 205 -3.85 12.97 17.57
N GLY A 206 -2.55 12.87 17.31
CA GLY A 206 -1.47 13.27 18.20
C GLY A 206 -1.09 12.17 19.18
N PRO A 207 -0.60 11.01 18.70
CA PRO A 207 -0.10 9.95 19.56
C PRO A 207 1.10 10.41 20.40
N PRO A 208 1.38 9.76 21.55
CA PRO A 208 0.63 8.63 22.09
C PRO A 208 -0.65 9.02 22.86
N GLU A 209 -0.82 10.30 23.25
CA GLU A 209 -1.93 10.71 24.12
C GLU A 209 -3.27 10.89 23.39
N CYS A 210 -3.23 11.17 22.08
CA CYS A 210 -4.42 11.31 21.23
C CYS A 210 -5.42 12.38 21.71
N TYR A 211 -4.93 13.46 22.31
CA TYR A 211 -5.77 14.57 22.77
C TYR A 211 -6.32 15.42 21.62
N GLY A 212 -5.64 15.43 20.47
CA GLY A 212 -6.09 16.11 19.28
C GLY A 212 -7.42 15.55 18.78
N ILE A 213 -8.33 16.45 18.40
CA ILE A 213 -9.60 16.09 17.77
C ILE A 213 -9.46 16.35 16.28
N CYS A 214 -9.80 15.36 15.46
CA CYS A 214 -9.78 15.50 14.02
C CYS A 214 -10.92 16.43 13.58
N ASP A 215 -10.56 17.41 12.75
CA ASP A 215 -11.55 18.15 11.97
C ASP A 215 -12.19 17.24 10.92
N LYS A 216 -13.33 17.68 10.37
CA LYS A 216 -14.00 16.94 9.30
C LYS A 216 -13.21 17.08 8.01
N CYS A 217 -12.73 15.95 7.48
CA CYS A 217 -12.20 15.84 6.13
C CYS A 217 -13.32 15.44 5.16
N TYR A 218 -13.58 16.26 4.14
CA TYR A 218 -14.64 16.04 3.16
C TYR A 218 -14.14 15.27 1.94
N ASN A 219 -15.07 14.89 1.06
CA ASN A 219 -14.80 14.25 -0.24
C ASN A 219 -13.96 12.95 -0.16
N GLY A 220 -14.01 12.25 0.98
CA GLY A 220 -13.23 11.03 1.21
C GLY A 220 -11.83 11.28 1.78
N GLY A 221 -11.51 12.52 2.19
CA GLY A 221 -10.27 12.83 2.91
C GLY A 221 -10.19 12.12 4.25
N VAL A 222 -8.95 11.87 4.69
CA VAL A 222 -8.66 11.16 5.95
C VAL A 222 -7.82 12.05 6.85
N CYS A 223 -8.21 12.18 8.11
CA CYS A 223 -7.43 12.90 9.12
C CYS A 223 -6.13 12.13 9.41
N ASP A 224 -4.99 12.79 9.24
CA ASP A 224 -3.70 12.25 9.64
C ASP A 224 -3.67 12.02 11.15
N GLY A 225 -3.28 10.80 11.55
CA GLY A 225 -3.17 10.42 12.95
C GLY A 225 -2.09 11.20 13.70
N LYS A 226 -1.06 11.71 13.03
CA LYS A 226 0.03 12.47 13.66
C LYS A 226 -0.25 13.95 13.79
N SER A 227 -0.64 14.60 12.69
CA SER A 227 -0.78 16.07 12.63
C SER A 227 -2.22 16.57 12.81
N GLY A 228 -3.21 15.70 12.63
CA GLY A 228 -4.63 16.12 12.58
C GLY A 228 -5.05 16.77 11.26
N LEU A 229 -4.13 16.99 10.32
CA LEU A 229 -4.43 17.58 9.01
C LEU A 229 -5.14 16.59 8.10
N CYS A 230 -5.99 17.08 7.21
CA CYS A 230 -6.65 16.23 6.23
C CYS A 230 -5.71 15.85 5.07
N ILE A 231 -5.57 14.54 4.83
CA ILE A 231 -4.99 13.99 3.61
C ILE A 231 -6.10 13.92 2.57
N CYS A 232 -6.02 14.79 1.57
CA CYS A 232 -7.05 14.90 0.55
C CYS A 232 -6.86 13.88 -0.58
N PRO A 233 -7.96 13.33 -1.12
CA PRO A 233 -7.90 12.50 -2.31
C PRO A 233 -7.53 13.33 -3.54
N ASN A 234 -7.15 12.65 -4.61
CA ASN A 234 -6.80 13.30 -5.88
C ASN A 234 -7.91 14.26 -6.34
N ASN A 235 -7.50 15.41 -6.88
CA ASN A 235 -8.36 16.52 -7.32
C ASN A 235 -9.06 17.32 -6.22
N PHE A 236 -8.76 17.08 -4.94
CA PHE A 236 -9.25 17.90 -3.83
C PHE A 236 -8.10 18.48 -3.01
N ASN A 237 -8.29 19.69 -2.47
CA ASN A 237 -7.32 20.41 -1.65
C ASN A 237 -8.02 21.27 -0.57
N GLY A 238 -7.24 22.11 0.10
CA GLY A 238 -7.68 22.88 1.27
C GLY A 238 -7.55 22.09 2.57
N THR A 239 -7.68 22.78 3.70
CA THR A 239 -7.45 22.20 5.04
C THR A 239 -8.42 21.08 5.40
N ASN A 240 -9.57 21.02 4.73
CA ASN A 240 -10.62 20.02 4.95
C ASN A 240 -11.06 19.30 3.66
N CYS A 241 -10.31 19.41 2.57
CA CYS A 241 -10.58 18.74 1.29
C CYS A 241 -11.89 19.16 0.58
N LEU A 242 -12.44 20.35 0.88
CA LEU A 242 -13.63 20.87 0.20
C LEU A 242 -13.34 21.47 -1.17
N GLU A 243 -12.14 22.02 -1.36
CA GLU A 243 -11.78 22.69 -2.59
C GLU A 243 -11.48 21.65 -3.67
N LYS A 244 -12.05 21.84 -4.87
CA LYS A 244 -11.78 20.99 -6.03
C LYS A 244 -10.71 21.65 -6.87
N LEU A 245 -9.63 20.93 -7.15
CA LEU A 245 -8.63 21.34 -8.12
C LEU A 245 -9.28 21.31 -9.51
N MET A 246 -9.40 22.48 -10.13
CA MET A 246 -9.78 22.57 -11.54
C MET A 246 -8.58 22.19 -12.40
N VAL A 247 -8.36 20.89 -12.56
CA VAL A 247 -7.56 20.37 -13.66
C VAL A 247 -8.53 20.07 -14.78
N GLU A 248 -8.64 20.99 -15.75
CA GLU A 248 -9.08 20.62 -17.09
C GLU A 248 -8.02 19.68 -17.65
N ILE A 249 -8.21 18.38 -17.47
CA ILE A 249 -7.53 17.39 -18.30
C ILE A 249 -8.22 17.49 -19.66
N GLY A 250 -7.75 18.43 -20.48
CA GLY A 250 -8.03 18.45 -21.90
C GLY A 250 -7.49 17.15 -22.49
N TRP A 251 -8.40 16.23 -22.80
CA TRP A 251 -8.13 15.13 -23.71
C TRP A 251 -8.34 15.64 -25.12
N ASP A 252 -7.42 16.47 -25.60
CA ASP A 252 -7.29 16.80 -27.03
C ASP A 252 -6.05 16.10 -27.60
#